data_AF-A0A1D2S2E1-F1
#
_entry.id   AF-A0A1D2S2E1-F1
#
_cell.length_a   1.000
_cell.length_b   1.000
_cell.length_c   1.000
_cell.angle_alpha   90.00
_cell.angle_beta   90.00
_cell.angle_gamma   90.00
#
_symmetry.space_group_name_H-M   'P 1'
#
loop_
_entity.id
_entity.type
_entity.pdbx_description
1 polymer ?
#
loop_
_entity_poly.entity_id
_entity_poly.type
_entity_poly.pdbx_seq_one_letter_code
_entity_poly.pdbx_strand_id
1 'polypeptide(L)'
;MKPAVPPHRMRARALAGSALLVLAGCGSQPPAPQWQREAHGAAERAVQAYFEGRERVEQAEFDRARAALSRTGDPAQLARLELLRCAAQIASLDTAPCERFAALAADANPAEQAYARYLEGRASAADVALLPQAQRAAATASGAPLAAAVAAQPDPLARLVAAGAGLVRGEASPQLVQLAVDTASQQGWRRPLLAWLGVQIGLAERAGQEQEAQRLRRRAAIARQEP
;
A
#
# COMPACT_ATOMS: atom_id res chain seq x y z
N MET A 1 58.84 -71.11 21.71
CA MET A 1 59.42 -70.88 23.05
C MET A 1 58.50 -69.96 23.84
N LYS A 2 58.28 -70.30 25.12
CA LYS A 2 57.63 -69.54 26.23
C LYS A 2 58.18 -68.09 26.36
N PRO A 3 57.59 -67.20 27.21
CA PRO A 3 56.16 -66.84 27.39
C PRO A 3 55.96 -65.32 27.77
N ALA A 4 54.71 -64.98 28.12
CA ALA A 4 54.30 -63.98 29.15
C ALA A 4 54.40 -62.47 28.77
N VAL A 5 53.51 -61.55 29.18
CA VAL A 5 52.73 -61.35 30.42
C VAL A 5 51.45 -60.52 30.11
N PRO A 6 50.33 -60.66 30.85
CA PRO A 6 49.08 -59.89 30.73
C PRO A 6 49.09 -58.68 31.71
N PRO A 7 47.98 -58.16 32.27
CA PRO A 7 46.63 -57.87 31.80
C PRO A 7 46.34 -56.35 31.85
N HIS A 8 45.14 -55.90 31.50
CA HIS A 8 44.30 -55.08 32.38
C HIS A 8 42.94 -54.86 31.70
N ARG A 9 42.00 -55.74 32.06
CA ARG A 9 40.58 -55.39 32.06
C ARG A 9 40.36 -54.40 33.21
N MET A 10 39.59 -53.35 32.97
CA MET A 10 38.47 -52.87 33.79
C MET A 10 38.23 -51.40 33.41
N ARG A 11 37.12 -51.09 32.74
CA ARG A 11 35.78 -50.81 33.29
C ARG A 11 35.47 -49.32 33.08
N ALA A 12 34.52 -49.12 32.17
CA ALA A 12 33.40 -48.20 32.29
C ALA A 12 33.57 -46.99 33.22
N ARG A 13 33.61 -45.80 32.62
CA ARG A 13 32.96 -44.62 33.20
C ARG A 13 32.17 -43.93 32.10
N ALA A 14 30.85 -44.06 32.20
CA ALA A 14 29.91 -43.16 31.55
C ALA A 14 30.19 -41.74 32.05
N LEU A 15 30.37 -40.80 31.13
CA LEU A 15 30.26 -39.37 31.41
C LEU A 15 29.24 -38.81 30.43
N ALA A 16 28.05 -38.62 30.98
CA ALA A 16 26.95 -37.88 30.41
C ALA A 16 27.26 -36.37 30.44
N GLY A 17 26.73 -35.67 29.44
CA GLY A 17 26.34 -34.28 29.54
C GLY A 17 27.38 -33.27 29.08
N SER A 18 27.14 -32.68 27.91
CA SER A 18 27.25 -31.23 27.64
C SER A 18 26.91 -30.95 26.16
N ALA A 19 25.62 -30.97 25.83
CA ALA A 19 25.13 -30.35 24.60
C ALA A 19 24.79 -28.89 24.92
N LEU A 20 25.80 -28.01 24.94
CA LEU A 20 25.58 -26.56 24.93
C LEU A 20 25.19 -26.15 23.50
N LEU A 21 23.88 -26.03 23.29
CA LEU A 21 23.29 -25.30 22.16
C LEU A 21 23.69 -23.83 22.28
N VAL A 22 24.70 -23.42 21.52
CA VAL A 22 24.97 -22.01 21.27
C VAL A 22 23.91 -21.51 20.28
N LEU A 23 22.80 -20.99 20.81
CA LEU A 23 21.93 -20.08 20.07
C LEU A 23 22.69 -18.75 19.90
N ALA A 24 23.53 -18.68 18.87
CA ALA A 24 24.01 -17.41 18.35
C ALA A 24 22.81 -16.72 17.69
N GLY A 25 22.15 -15.84 18.45
CA GLY A 25 21.09 -14.99 17.93
C GLY A 25 21.63 -14.06 16.84
N CYS A 26 21.30 -14.35 15.59
CA CYS A 26 21.36 -13.37 14.52
C CYS A 26 20.27 -12.31 14.77
N GLY A 27 20.64 -11.07 15.06
CA GLY A 27 19.67 -9.98 15.08
C GLY A 27 20.02 -8.75 15.92
N SER A 28 21.21 -8.19 15.78
CA SER A 28 21.53 -6.85 16.32
C SER A 28 21.74 -5.85 15.18
N GLN A 29 20.72 -5.66 14.35
CA GLN A 29 20.73 -4.55 13.40
C GLN A 29 20.48 -3.26 14.20
N PRO A 30 21.33 -2.23 14.08
CA PRO A 30 21.12 -0.97 14.78
C PRO A 30 19.75 -0.38 14.39
N PRO A 31 19.03 0.25 15.33
CA PRO A 31 17.72 0.81 15.05
C PRO A 31 17.83 1.83 13.92
N ALA A 32 16.81 1.88 13.05
CA ALA A 32 16.77 2.85 11.95
C ALA A 32 17.03 4.28 12.47
N PRO A 33 17.68 5.15 11.68
CA PRO A 33 17.82 6.56 12.01
C PRO A 33 16.48 7.20 12.37
N GLN A 34 16.49 8.13 13.34
CA GLN A 34 15.27 8.76 13.84
C GLN A 34 14.43 9.41 12.73
N TRP A 35 15.08 10.09 11.78
CA TRP A 35 14.40 10.74 10.66
C TRP A 35 13.59 9.75 9.80
N GLN A 36 14.03 8.50 9.65
CA GLN A 36 13.30 7.48 8.87
C GLN A 36 12.00 7.10 9.57
N ARG A 37 12.04 6.88 10.89
CA ARG A 37 10.84 6.57 11.68
C ARG A 37 9.86 7.73 11.70
N GLU A 38 10.38 8.95 11.88
CA GLU A 38 9.57 10.18 11.84
C GLU A 38 8.87 10.35 10.49
N ALA A 39 9.62 10.23 9.38
CA ALA A 39 9.08 10.35 8.04
C ALA A 39 7.99 9.30 7.77
N HIS A 40 8.27 8.03 8.08
CA HIS A 40 7.34 6.94 7.84
C HIS A 40 6.05 7.09 8.67
N GLY A 41 6.17 7.26 9.99
CA GLY A 41 4.99 7.39 10.84
C GLY A 41 4.15 8.64 10.55
N ALA A 42 4.80 9.75 10.15
CA ALA A 42 4.08 10.95 9.72
C ALA A 42 3.36 10.75 8.38
N ALA A 43 3.99 10.05 7.42
CA ALA A 43 3.37 9.72 6.15
C ALA A 43 2.13 8.80 6.33
N GLU A 44 2.21 7.78 7.18
CA GLU A 44 1.07 6.91 7.49
C GLU A 44 -0.09 7.67 8.12
N ARG A 45 0.19 8.53 9.11
CA ARG A 45 -0.83 9.38 9.73
C ARG A 45 -1.44 10.37 8.75
N ALA A 46 -0.66 10.90 7.82
CA ALA A 46 -1.16 11.77 6.76
C ALA A 46 -2.15 11.04 5.86
N VAL A 47 -1.80 9.84 5.37
CA VAL A 47 -2.71 9.01 4.53
C VAL A 47 -3.99 8.65 5.29
N GLN A 48 -3.88 8.24 6.55
CA GLN A 48 -5.05 7.94 7.37
C GLN A 48 -5.95 9.18 7.56
N ALA A 49 -5.35 10.32 7.91
CA ALA A 49 -6.09 11.58 8.04
C ALA A 49 -6.75 12.01 6.72
N TYR A 50 -6.09 11.78 5.57
CA TYR A 50 -6.66 12.01 4.25
C TYR A 50 -7.94 11.19 4.04
N PHE A 51 -7.88 9.88 4.32
CA PHE A 51 -9.03 8.97 4.16
C PHE A 51 -10.16 9.23 5.14
N GLU A 52 -9.87 9.69 6.36
CA GLU A 52 -10.87 10.18 7.31
C GLU A 52 -11.46 11.54 6.89
N GLY A 53 -10.80 12.24 5.97
CA GLY A 53 -11.11 13.59 5.50
C GLY A 53 -10.84 14.67 6.55
N ARG A 54 -9.77 14.49 7.34
CA ARG A 54 -9.23 15.45 8.31
C ARG A 54 -8.10 16.26 7.66
N GLU A 55 -8.46 17.13 6.73
CA GLU A 55 -7.51 17.85 5.85
C GLU A 55 -6.39 18.60 6.60
N ARG A 56 -6.72 19.27 7.72
CA ARG A 56 -5.71 19.99 8.52
C ARG A 56 -4.68 19.05 9.16
N VAL A 57 -5.11 17.86 9.57
CA VAL A 57 -4.23 16.85 10.17
C VAL A 57 -3.37 16.20 9.07
N GLU A 58 -3.99 15.88 7.94
CA GLU A 58 -3.30 15.38 6.75
C GLU A 58 -2.16 16.30 6.33
N GLN A 59 -2.44 17.59 6.16
CA GLN A 59 -1.45 18.57 5.72
C GLN A 59 -0.30 18.69 6.73
N ALA A 60 -0.61 18.76 8.03
CA ALA A 60 0.39 18.89 9.09
C ALA A 60 1.32 17.66 9.19
N GLU A 61 0.77 16.45 9.10
CA GLU A 61 1.57 15.23 9.14
C GLU A 61 2.35 15.03 7.83
N PHE A 62 1.79 15.41 6.70
CA PHE A 62 2.49 15.35 5.42
C PHE A 62 3.67 16.32 5.38
N ASP A 63 3.49 17.55 5.85
CA ASP A 63 4.58 18.53 5.95
C ASP A 63 5.66 18.08 6.94
N ARG A 64 5.29 17.39 8.03
CA ARG A 64 6.24 16.77 8.95
C ARG A 64 7.06 15.67 8.27
N ALA A 65 6.42 14.78 7.50
CA ALA A 65 7.12 13.76 6.73
C ALA A 65 8.08 14.39 5.71
N ARG A 66 7.61 15.40 4.97
CA ARG A 66 8.41 16.13 3.99
C ARG A 66 9.60 16.83 4.63
N ALA A 67 9.42 17.48 5.78
CA ALA A 67 10.51 18.12 6.52
C ALA A 67 11.55 17.11 7.00
N ALA A 68 11.12 15.91 7.43
CA ALA A 68 12.04 14.85 7.85
C ALA A 68 12.91 14.34 6.70
N LEU A 69 12.30 14.11 5.53
CA LEU A 69 13.02 13.67 4.33
C LEU A 69 13.88 14.78 3.73
N SER A 70 13.44 16.04 3.76
CA SER A 70 14.20 17.16 3.18
C SER A 70 15.58 17.34 3.83
N ARG A 71 15.76 16.89 5.08
CA ARG A 71 17.07 16.92 5.77
C ARG A 71 18.12 16.01 5.12
N THR A 72 17.72 15.03 4.31
CA THR A 72 18.65 14.14 3.62
C THR A 72 19.14 14.72 2.29
N GLY A 73 18.43 15.72 1.74
CA GLY A 73 18.70 16.26 0.41
C GLY A 73 18.45 15.27 -0.74
N ASP A 74 17.75 14.16 -0.49
CA ASP A 74 17.48 13.12 -1.48
C ASP A 74 16.14 13.37 -2.20
N PRO A 75 16.16 13.83 -3.47
CA PRO A 75 14.94 14.10 -4.23
C PRO A 75 14.12 12.84 -4.51
N ALA A 76 14.74 11.66 -4.63
CA ALA A 76 14.03 10.42 -4.88
C ALA A 76 13.19 9.97 -3.67
N GLN A 77 13.69 10.19 -2.45
CA GLN A 77 12.91 9.96 -1.23
C GLN A 77 11.70 10.90 -1.12
N LEU A 78 11.89 12.19 -1.45
CA LEU A 78 10.80 13.15 -1.51
C LEU A 78 9.78 12.80 -2.60
N ALA A 79 10.24 12.39 -3.78
CA ALA A 79 9.37 11.99 -4.87
C ALA A 79 8.46 10.82 -4.47
N ARG A 80 9.02 9.82 -3.76
CA ARG A 80 8.24 8.69 -3.24
C ARG A 80 7.18 9.11 -2.22
N LEU A 81 7.48 10.08 -1.35
CA LEU A 81 6.50 10.63 -0.41
C LEU A 81 5.36 11.34 -1.16
N GLU A 82 5.66 12.16 -2.15
CA GLU A 82 4.63 12.84 -2.96
C GLU A 82 3.77 11.84 -3.74
N LEU A 83 4.38 10.78 -4.27
CA LEU A 83 3.65 9.70 -4.92
C LEU A 83 2.75 8.90 -3.96
N LEU A 84 3.11 8.78 -2.69
CA LEU A 84 2.24 8.17 -1.68
C LEU A 84 0.96 9.02 -1.48
N ARG A 85 1.08 10.35 -1.42
CA ARG A 85 -0.08 11.25 -1.34
C ARG A 85 -0.96 11.13 -2.58
N CYS A 86 -0.34 11.13 -3.76
CA CYS A 86 -1.04 10.90 -5.01
C CYS A 86 -1.78 9.55 -5.06
N ALA A 87 -1.15 8.48 -4.57
CA ALA A 87 -1.79 7.18 -4.50
C ALA A 87 -3.03 7.21 -3.58
N ALA A 88 -2.96 7.89 -2.44
CA ALA A 88 -4.12 8.09 -1.57
C ALA A 88 -5.23 8.91 -2.26
N GLN A 89 -4.87 9.94 -3.02
CA GLN A 89 -5.81 10.72 -3.83
C GLN A 89 -6.52 9.84 -4.88
N ILE A 90 -5.76 9.08 -5.67
CA ILE A 90 -6.31 8.13 -6.66
C ILE A 90 -7.17 7.05 -6.01
N ALA A 91 -6.79 6.53 -4.84
CA ALA A 91 -7.62 5.60 -4.07
C ALA A 91 -8.99 6.18 -3.68
N SER A 92 -9.06 7.51 -3.56
CA SER A 92 -10.28 8.28 -3.31
C SER A 92 -10.88 8.93 -4.56
N LEU A 93 -10.42 8.53 -5.75
CA LEU A 93 -10.84 9.08 -7.04
C LEU A 93 -10.67 10.60 -7.19
N ASP A 94 -9.76 11.18 -6.41
CA ASP A 94 -9.26 12.52 -6.63
C ASP A 94 -8.13 12.44 -7.66
N THR A 95 -8.45 12.84 -8.90
CA THR A 95 -7.56 12.74 -10.06
C THR A 95 -6.83 14.05 -10.37
N ALA A 96 -6.78 14.96 -9.39
CA ALA A 96 -5.98 16.17 -9.50
C ALA A 96 -4.52 15.84 -9.88
N PRO A 97 -3.85 16.67 -10.70
CA PRO A 97 -2.46 16.45 -11.05
C PRO A 97 -1.55 16.39 -9.82
N CYS A 98 -0.56 15.49 -9.88
CA CYS A 98 0.47 15.32 -8.86
C CYS A 98 1.54 16.43 -8.91
N GLU A 99 1.14 17.70 -8.75
CA GLU A 99 2.02 18.86 -9.00
C GLU A 99 3.32 18.84 -8.18
N ARG A 100 3.23 18.45 -6.89
CA ARG A 100 4.41 18.37 -6.02
C ARG A 100 5.40 17.28 -6.45
N PHE A 101 4.91 16.18 -7.02
CA PHE A 101 5.79 15.18 -7.65
C PHE A 101 6.35 15.69 -8.97
N ALA A 102 5.55 16.39 -9.78
CA ALA A 102 6.00 16.93 -11.07
C ALA A 102 7.25 17.83 -10.91
N ALA A 103 7.30 18.63 -9.84
CA ALA A 103 8.48 19.44 -9.50
C ALA A 103 9.75 18.62 -9.16
N LEU A 104 9.61 17.34 -8.80
CA LEU A 104 10.70 16.42 -8.45
C LEU A 104 10.98 15.39 -9.56
N ALA A 105 10.15 15.36 -10.61
CA ALA A 105 10.12 14.25 -11.56
C ALA A 105 11.43 14.07 -12.35
N ALA A 106 12.15 15.17 -12.61
CA ALA A 106 13.43 15.14 -13.31
C ALA A 106 14.52 14.35 -12.56
N ASP A 107 14.47 14.38 -11.22
CA ASP A 107 15.44 13.73 -10.34
C ASP A 107 14.87 12.43 -9.70
N ALA A 108 13.66 12.03 -10.08
CA ALA A 108 13.03 10.81 -9.61
C ALA A 108 13.57 9.58 -10.35
N ASN A 109 13.75 8.46 -9.65
CA ASN A 109 14.24 7.24 -10.31
C ASN A 109 13.18 6.68 -11.29
N PRO A 110 13.57 5.78 -12.20
CA PRO A 110 12.64 5.20 -13.18
C PRO A 110 11.41 4.55 -12.57
N ALA A 111 11.52 3.95 -11.38
CA ALA A 111 10.39 3.33 -10.69
C ALA A 111 9.35 4.35 -10.22
N GLU A 112 9.77 5.48 -9.64
CA GLU A 112 8.87 6.56 -9.26
C GLU A 112 8.16 7.16 -10.50
N GLN A 113 8.89 7.40 -11.60
CA GLN A 113 8.29 7.90 -12.84
C GLN A 113 7.28 6.92 -13.45
N ALA A 114 7.59 5.61 -13.45
CA ALA A 114 6.68 4.57 -13.89
C ALA A 114 5.42 4.52 -13.02
N TYR A 115 5.58 4.66 -11.71
CA TYR A 115 4.45 4.68 -10.78
C TYR A 115 3.57 5.92 -10.96
N ALA A 116 4.15 7.09 -11.21
CA ALA A 116 3.39 8.30 -11.54
C ALA A 116 2.52 8.09 -12.80
N ARG A 117 3.12 7.59 -13.90
CA ARG A 117 2.38 7.26 -15.13
C ARG A 117 1.29 6.23 -14.87
N TYR A 118 1.53 5.26 -14.01
CA TYR A 118 0.53 4.26 -13.62
C TYR A 118 -0.67 4.88 -12.90
N LEU A 119 -0.44 5.76 -11.92
CA LEU A 119 -1.50 6.47 -11.19
C LEU A 119 -2.36 7.32 -12.12
N GLU A 120 -1.76 7.86 -13.18
CA GLU A 120 -2.44 8.64 -14.22
C GLU A 120 -3.13 7.79 -15.30
N GLY A 121 -3.05 6.46 -15.21
CA GLY A 121 -3.60 5.54 -16.22
C GLY A 121 -2.80 5.46 -17.52
N ARG A 122 -1.54 5.91 -17.54
CA ARG A 122 -0.68 6.04 -18.72
C ARG A 122 0.52 5.10 -18.72
N ALA A 123 0.55 4.09 -17.84
CA ALA A 123 1.67 3.15 -17.77
C ALA A 123 1.82 2.34 -19.06
N SER A 124 3.04 2.32 -19.59
CA SER A 124 3.46 1.44 -20.68
C SER A 124 3.79 0.02 -20.18
N ALA A 125 3.98 -0.93 -21.11
CA ALA A 125 4.45 -2.27 -20.76
C ALA A 125 5.82 -2.27 -20.05
N ALA A 126 6.70 -1.32 -20.39
CA ALA A 126 8.00 -1.15 -19.72
C ALA A 126 7.83 -0.64 -18.28
N ASP A 127 6.85 0.26 -18.06
CA ASP A 127 6.55 0.79 -16.72
C ASP A 127 6.08 -0.33 -15.78
N VAL A 128 5.26 -1.28 -16.28
CA VAL A 128 4.72 -2.39 -15.47
C VAL A 128 5.82 -3.19 -14.76
N ALA A 129 6.97 -3.40 -15.41
CA ALA A 129 8.10 -4.11 -14.81
C ALA A 129 8.70 -3.38 -13.60
N LEU A 130 8.56 -2.04 -13.56
CA LEU A 130 9.09 -1.17 -12.52
C LEU A 130 8.10 -0.89 -11.39
N LEU A 131 6.81 -1.22 -11.57
CA LEU A 131 5.79 -0.97 -10.55
C LEU A 131 6.03 -1.82 -9.28
N PRO A 132 5.51 -1.37 -8.13
CA PRO A 132 5.39 -2.20 -6.94
C PRO A 132 4.71 -3.52 -7.28
N GLN A 133 5.22 -4.63 -6.74
CA GLN A 133 4.74 -5.99 -7.07
C GLN A 133 3.21 -6.11 -6.96
N ALA A 134 2.63 -5.50 -5.92
CA ALA A 134 1.20 -5.51 -5.69
C ALA A 134 0.39 -4.94 -6.87
N GLN A 135 0.93 -3.98 -7.62
CA GLN A 135 0.22 -3.26 -8.68
C GLN A 135 0.39 -3.88 -10.07
N ARG A 136 1.39 -4.74 -10.27
CA ARG A 136 1.74 -5.24 -11.62
C ARG A 136 0.61 -5.99 -12.30
N ALA A 137 -0.08 -6.87 -11.58
CA ALA A 137 -1.18 -7.67 -12.13
C ALA A 137 -2.38 -6.79 -12.52
N ALA A 138 -2.74 -5.83 -11.66
CA ALA A 138 -3.81 -4.87 -11.95
C ALA A 138 -3.43 -3.91 -13.10
N ALA A 139 -2.13 -3.61 -13.27
CA ALA A 139 -1.65 -2.70 -14.31
C ALA A 139 -1.83 -3.27 -15.74
N THR A 140 -1.97 -4.56 -15.93
CA THR A 140 -2.17 -5.16 -17.27
C THR A 140 -3.54 -5.79 -17.46
N ALA A 141 -4.30 -5.98 -16.39
CA ALA A 141 -5.62 -6.58 -16.44
C ALA A 141 -6.73 -5.57 -16.79
N SER A 142 -7.79 -6.08 -17.41
CA SER A 142 -9.02 -5.37 -17.78
C SER A 142 -10.25 -6.18 -17.37
N GLY A 143 -11.41 -5.53 -17.21
CA GLY A 143 -12.68 -6.20 -16.91
C GLY A 143 -12.67 -7.09 -15.65
N ALA A 144 -13.16 -8.32 -15.78
CA ALA A 144 -13.22 -9.29 -14.67
C ALA A 144 -11.83 -9.71 -14.13
N PRO A 145 -10.81 -9.98 -14.98
CA PRO A 145 -9.44 -10.18 -14.53
C PRO A 145 -8.88 -9.03 -13.67
N LEU A 146 -9.24 -7.78 -13.97
CA LEU A 146 -8.81 -6.64 -13.15
C LEU A 146 -9.40 -6.74 -11.75
N ALA A 147 -10.72 -6.95 -11.63
CA ALA A 147 -11.36 -7.09 -10.32
C ALA A 147 -10.74 -8.25 -9.49
N ALA A 148 -10.40 -9.36 -10.14
CA ALA A 148 -9.71 -10.48 -9.48
C ALA A 148 -8.28 -10.11 -9.04
N ALA A 149 -7.51 -9.43 -9.88
CA ALA A 149 -6.17 -8.96 -9.55
C ALA A 149 -6.18 -7.98 -8.37
N VAL A 150 -7.17 -7.07 -8.32
CA VAL A 150 -7.36 -6.17 -7.18
C VAL A 150 -7.76 -6.95 -5.92
N ALA A 151 -8.72 -7.87 -6.01
CA ALA A 151 -9.17 -8.64 -4.86
C ALA A 151 -8.05 -9.48 -4.21
N ALA A 152 -7.11 -9.98 -5.01
CA ALA A 152 -5.97 -10.78 -4.54
C ALA A 152 -4.93 -9.98 -3.73
N GLN A 153 -4.96 -8.65 -3.76
CA GLN A 153 -4.02 -7.83 -3.02
C GLN A 153 -4.34 -7.90 -1.52
N PRO A 154 -3.37 -8.12 -0.61
CA PRO A 154 -3.67 -8.19 0.82
C PRO A 154 -3.87 -6.81 1.47
N ASP A 155 -3.13 -5.82 0.99
CA ASP A 155 -3.15 -4.45 1.53
C ASP A 155 -4.35 -3.66 0.99
N PRO A 156 -5.23 -3.11 1.85
CA PRO A 156 -6.43 -2.39 1.42
C PRO A 156 -6.13 -1.07 0.70
N LEU A 157 -5.03 -0.40 1.03
CA LEU A 157 -4.61 0.80 0.28
C LEU A 157 -4.23 0.40 -1.16
N ALA A 158 -3.40 -0.63 -1.32
CA ALA A 158 -3.03 -1.16 -2.63
C ALA A 158 -4.25 -1.55 -3.47
N ARG A 159 -5.29 -2.15 -2.85
CA ARG A 159 -6.60 -2.42 -3.48
C ARG A 159 -7.24 -1.17 -4.06
N LEU A 160 -7.39 -0.14 -3.25
CA LEU A 160 -8.05 1.09 -3.70
C LEU A 160 -7.22 1.84 -4.74
N VAL A 161 -5.89 1.86 -4.62
CA VAL A 161 -4.99 2.43 -5.64
C VAL A 161 -5.17 1.70 -6.96
N ALA A 162 -5.19 0.37 -6.94
CA ALA A 162 -5.35 -0.44 -8.14
C ALA A 162 -6.70 -0.24 -8.81
N ALA A 163 -7.76 -0.20 -8.01
CA ALA A 163 -9.11 0.09 -8.48
C ALA A 163 -9.20 1.50 -9.07
N GLY A 164 -8.63 2.51 -8.40
CA GLY A 164 -8.60 3.90 -8.86
C GLY A 164 -7.86 4.05 -10.18
N ALA A 165 -6.65 3.47 -10.29
CA ALA A 165 -5.88 3.45 -11.54
C ALA A 165 -6.64 2.72 -12.67
N GLY A 166 -7.33 1.63 -12.35
CA GLY A 166 -8.24 0.95 -13.28
C GLY A 166 -9.34 1.88 -13.79
N LEU A 167 -10.03 2.58 -12.88
CA LEU A 167 -11.10 3.51 -13.22
C LEU A 167 -10.61 4.66 -14.11
N VAL A 168 -9.43 5.22 -13.82
CA VAL A 168 -8.80 6.28 -14.64
C VAL A 168 -8.54 5.81 -16.08
N ARG A 169 -8.25 4.52 -16.27
CA ARG A 169 -8.12 3.89 -17.61
C ARG A 169 -9.46 3.56 -18.27
N GLY A 170 -10.58 3.83 -17.62
CA GLY A 170 -11.91 3.49 -18.11
C GLY A 170 -12.41 2.09 -17.71
N GLU A 171 -11.69 1.37 -16.85
CA GLU A 171 -12.06 0.01 -16.41
C GLU A 171 -13.00 0.06 -15.19
N ALA A 172 -14.25 0.47 -15.41
CA ALA A 172 -15.24 0.69 -14.36
C ALA A 172 -16.24 -0.48 -14.19
N SER A 173 -15.77 -1.73 -14.09
CA SER A 173 -16.68 -2.87 -13.97
C SER A 173 -17.48 -2.83 -12.65
N PRO A 174 -18.75 -3.28 -12.63
CA PRO A 174 -19.55 -3.31 -11.38
C PRO A 174 -18.86 -4.06 -10.24
N GLN A 175 -18.14 -5.14 -10.56
CA GLN A 175 -17.40 -5.94 -9.59
C GLN A 175 -16.22 -5.16 -8.98
N LEU A 176 -15.48 -4.41 -9.80
CA LEU A 176 -14.37 -3.59 -9.31
C LEU A 176 -14.88 -2.47 -8.39
N VAL A 177 -15.95 -1.79 -8.81
CA VAL A 177 -16.55 -0.70 -8.05
C VAL A 177 -17.09 -1.21 -6.70
N GLN A 178 -17.76 -2.37 -6.70
CA GLN A 178 -18.25 -2.98 -5.46
C GLN A 178 -17.11 -3.38 -4.52
N LEU A 179 -16.04 -3.99 -5.04
CA LEU A 179 -14.85 -4.34 -4.27
C LEU A 179 -14.20 -3.10 -3.62
N ALA A 180 -14.14 -1.98 -4.34
CA ALA A 180 -13.59 -0.74 -3.80
C ALA A 180 -14.47 -0.13 -2.69
N VAL A 181 -15.80 -0.14 -2.86
CA VAL A 181 -16.73 0.26 -1.80
C VAL A 181 -16.58 -0.61 -0.56
N ASP A 182 -16.52 -1.94 -0.73
CA ASP A 182 -16.39 -2.87 0.40
C ASP A 182 -15.05 -2.70 1.11
N THR A 183 -13.96 -2.51 0.36
CA THR A 183 -12.63 -2.24 0.91
C THR A 183 -12.62 -0.96 1.75
N ALA A 184 -13.12 0.15 1.19
CA ALA A 184 -13.17 1.43 1.91
C ALA A 184 -14.10 1.37 3.14
N SER A 185 -15.25 0.69 3.02
CA SER A 185 -16.20 0.51 4.11
C SER A 185 -15.63 -0.32 5.26
N GLN A 186 -14.92 -1.42 4.96
CA GLN A 186 -14.32 -2.28 5.99
C GLN A 186 -13.21 -1.57 6.77
N GLN A 187 -12.49 -0.65 6.13
CA GLN A 187 -11.46 0.16 6.80
C GLN A 187 -12.03 1.39 7.52
N GLY A 188 -13.32 1.69 7.36
CA GLY A 188 -13.91 2.94 7.88
C GLY A 188 -13.36 4.20 7.19
N TRP A 189 -12.84 4.07 5.97
CA TRP A 189 -12.24 5.17 5.23
C TRP A 189 -13.31 5.97 4.48
N ARG A 190 -13.75 7.06 5.11
CA ARG A 190 -14.88 7.89 4.66
C ARG A 190 -14.68 8.47 3.27
N ARG A 191 -13.54 9.12 3.00
CA ARG A 191 -13.30 9.83 1.73
C ARG A 191 -13.37 8.88 0.52
N PRO A 192 -12.60 7.76 0.46
CA PRO A 192 -12.74 6.83 -0.65
C PRO A 192 -14.11 6.16 -0.69
N LEU A 193 -14.73 5.84 0.47
CA LEU A 193 -16.07 5.27 0.49
C LEU A 193 -17.09 6.18 -0.23
N LEU A 194 -17.08 7.48 0.06
CA LEU A 194 -17.98 8.44 -0.58
C LEU A 194 -17.73 8.57 -2.08
N ALA A 195 -16.45 8.59 -2.49
CA ALA A 195 -16.10 8.66 -3.90
C ALA A 195 -16.60 7.44 -4.69
N TRP A 196 -16.36 6.24 -4.19
CA TRP A 196 -16.77 5.00 -4.83
C TRP A 196 -18.29 4.77 -4.77
N LEU A 197 -18.97 5.19 -3.71
CA LEU A 197 -20.44 5.24 -3.69
C LEU A 197 -20.99 6.19 -4.77
N GLY A 198 -20.32 7.33 -5.00
CA GLY A 198 -20.64 8.24 -6.10
C GLY A 198 -20.59 7.56 -7.47
N VAL A 199 -19.57 6.72 -7.69
CA VAL A 199 -19.47 5.91 -8.93
C VAL A 199 -20.63 4.93 -9.05
N GLN A 200 -21.00 4.21 -7.98
CA GLN A 200 -22.15 3.30 -8.00
C GLN A 200 -23.47 4.03 -8.27
N ILE A 201 -23.68 5.19 -7.64
CA ILE A 201 -24.87 6.02 -7.86
C ILE A 201 -24.99 6.39 -9.34
N GLY A 202 -23.92 6.91 -9.95
CA GLY A 202 -23.92 7.28 -11.36
C GLY A 202 -24.13 6.09 -12.31
N LEU A 203 -23.65 4.89 -11.94
CA LEU A 203 -23.92 3.67 -12.71
C LEU A 203 -25.40 3.25 -12.63
N ALA A 204 -25.99 3.28 -11.42
CA ALA A 204 -27.40 2.96 -11.21
C ALA A 204 -28.33 3.94 -11.94
N GLU A 205 -28.04 5.24 -11.89
CA GLU A 205 -28.78 6.28 -12.61
C GLU A 205 -28.74 6.04 -14.13
N ARG A 206 -27.56 5.80 -14.71
CA ARG A 206 -27.42 5.49 -16.15
C ARG A 206 -28.15 4.22 -16.56
N ALA A 207 -28.30 3.26 -15.64
CA ALA A 207 -29.04 2.02 -15.87
C ALA A 207 -30.57 2.17 -15.62
N GLY A 208 -31.06 3.36 -15.24
CA GLY A 208 -32.47 3.59 -14.92
C GLY A 208 -32.91 2.95 -13.59
N GLN A 209 -31.98 2.56 -12.73
CA GLN A 209 -32.24 1.86 -11.47
C GLN A 209 -32.44 2.87 -10.32
N GLU A 210 -33.53 3.65 -10.37
CA GLU A 210 -33.73 4.76 -9.42
C GLU A 210 -33.80 4.30 -7.95
N GLN A 211 -34.42 3.15 -7.68
CA GLN A 211 -34.49 2.60 -6.32
C GLN A 211 -33.11 2.24 -5.76
N GLU A 212 -32.22 1.72 -6.62
CA GLU A 212 -30.83 1.41 -6.28
C GLU A 212 -30.06 2.70 -5.98
N ALA A 213 -30.15 3.68 -6.88
CA ALA A 213 -29.51 4.98 -6.71
C ALA A 213 -29.92 5.65 -5.41
N GLN A 214 -31.22 5.65 -5.07
CA GLN A 214 -31.71 6.18 -3.79
C GLN A 214 -31.16 5.42 -2.58
N ARG A 215 -31.04 4.08 -2.64
CA ARG A 215 -30.43 3.30 -1.55
C ARG A 215 -28.97 3.69 -1.35
N LEU A 216 -28.21 3.83 -2.43
CA LEU A 216 -26.81 4.22 -2.39
C LEU A 216 -26.63 5.66 -1.88
N ARG A 217 -27.51 6.60 -2.26
CA ARG A 217 -27.51 7.98 -1.71
C ARG A 217 -27.74 7.98 -0.20
N ARG A 218 -28.66 7.16 0.32
CA ARG A 218 -28.85 7.02 1.78
C ARG A 218 -27.60 6.49 2.48
N ARG A 219 -26.90 5.50 1.88
CA ARG A 219 -25.60 5.03 2.41
C ARG A 219 -24.55 6.13 2.43
N ALA A 220 -24.48 6.94 1.37
CA ALA A 220 -23.57 8.07 1.29
C ALA A 220 -23.89 9.14 2.35
N ALA A 221 -25.17 9.46 2.58
CA ALA A 221 -25.60 10.40 3.62
C ALA A 221 -25.14 9.95 5.02
N ILE A 222 -25.31 8.65 5.35
CA ILE A 222 -24.80 8.07 6.61
C ILE A 222 -23.28 8.28 6.73
N ALA A 223 -22.52 7.99 5.66
CA ALA A 223 -21.07 8.15 5.66
C ALA A 223 -20.62 9.62 5.75
N ARG A 224 -21.43 10.56 5.27
CA ARG A 224 -21.22 12.01 5.47
C ARG A 224 -21.57 12.49 6.87
N GLN A 225 -22.31 11.70 7.64
CA GLN A 225 -22.90 12.10 8.91
C GLN A 225 -23.93 13.24 8.73
N GLU A 226 -24.64 13.24 7.60
CA GLU A 226 -25.81 14.09 7.40
C GLU A 226 -26.96 13.55 8.30
N PRO A 227 -27.74 14.43 8.96
CA PRO A 227 -28.83 14.04 9.84
C PRO A 227 -30.00 13.34 9.12
#